data_AF-A0A1I0S7F7-F1
#
_entry.id   AF-A0A1I0S7F7-F1
#
_cell.length_a   1.000
_cell.length_b   1.000
_cell.length_c   1.000
_cell.angle_alpha   90.00
_cell.angle_beta   90.00
_cell.angle_gamma   90.00
#
_symmetry.space_group_name_H-M   'P 1'
#
loop_
_entity.id
_entity.type
_entity.pdbx_description
1 polymer ?
#
loop_
_entity_poly.entity_id
_entity_poly.type
_entity_poly.pdbx_seq_one_letter_code
_entity_poly.pdbx_strand_id
1 'polypeptide(L)' 'MSTFHIQLNQHEIGVTRQDENIFIVRLPEKTIHLQKRQDNEGANHWFEEGKDNETPQTAEIGTAIETWLAKDSADA' A
#
# COMPACT_ATOMS: atom_id res chain seq x y z
N MET A 1 3.78 10.68 9.66
CA MET A 1 3.84 10.79 8.19
C MET A 1 5.23 10.39 7.74
N SER A 2 5.37 9.21 7.15
CA SER A 2 6.66 8.70 6.67
C SER A 2 6.53 8.35 5.20
N THR A 3 7.53 8.71 4.40
CA THR A 3 7.57 8.39 2.96
C THR A 3 8.66 7.37 2.73
N PHE A 4 8.32 6.34 1.96
CA PHE A 4 9.22 5.26 1.56
C PHE A 4 8.96 4.89 0.10
N HIS A 5 9.84 4.07 -0.46
CA HIS A 5 9.74 3.63 -1.84
C HIS A 5 9.59 2.12 -1.88
N ILE A 6 8.67 1.64 -2.73
CA ILE A 6 8.46 0.22 -3.00
C ILE A 6 8.80 -0.07 -4.45
N GLN A 7 9.21 -1.31 -4.74
CA GLN A 7 9.38 -1.79 -6.10
C GLN A 7 8.09 -2.46 -6.58
N LEU A 8 7.53 -1.96 -7.69
CA LEU A 8 6.31 -2.46 -8.30
C LEU A 8 6.52 -2.50 -9.82
N ASN A 9 6.34 -3.67 -10.45
CA ASN A 9 6.51 -3.83 -11.91
C ASN A 9 7.84 -3.25 -12.46
N GLN A 10 8.95 -3.44 -11.74
CA GLN A 10 10.28 -2.90 -12.08
C GLN A 10 10.39 -1.36 -12.02
N HIS A 11 9.38 -0.69 -11.45
CA HIS A 11 9.39 0.73 -11.17
C HIS A 11 9.47 0.98 -9.67
N GLU A 12 10.23 2.01 -9.31
CA GLU A 12 10.22 2.53 -7.95
C GLU A 12 9.02 3.47 -7.77
N ILE A 13 8.14 3.12 -6.84
CA ILE A 13 6.91 3.85 -6.54
C ILE A 13 7.04 4.50 -5.17
N GLY A 14 6.79 5.81 -5.12
CA GLY A 14 6.78 6.56 -3.86
C GLY A 14 5.49 6.32 -3.09
N VAL A 15 5.60 5.91 -1.83
CA VAL A 15 4.49 5.68 -0.91
C VAL A 15 4.64 6.60 0.29
N THR A 16 3.60 7.36 0.60
CA THR A 16 3.54 8.18 1.81
C THR A 16 2.52 7.59 2.76
N ARG A 17 2.96 7.09 3.91
CA ARG A 17 2.09 6.65 5.00
C ARG A 17 1.50 7.86 5.69
N GLN A 18 0.21 8.09 5.46
CA GLN A 18 -0.55 9.17 6.08
C GLN A 18 -0.96 8.75 7.50
N ASP A 19 -1.51 7.54 7.63
CA ASP A 19 -1.97 6.92 8.89
C ASP A 19 -1.54 5.45 8.96
N GLU A 20 -1.95 4.74 10.01
CA GLU A 20 -1.66 3.30 10.14
C GLU A 20 -2.20 2.47 8.98
N ASN A 21 -3.38 2.86 8.49
CA ASN A 21 -4.13 2.14 7.48
C ASN A 21 -4.34 2.95 6.19
N ILE A 22 -3.74 4.13 6.07
CA ILE A 22 -3.91 5.02 4.90
C ILE A 22 -2.55 5.36 4.30
N PHE A 23 -2.41 5.09 3.00
CA PHE A 23 -1.18 5.23 2.24
C PHE A 23 -1.45 5.99 0.93
N ILE A 24 -0.66 7.02 0.64
CA ILE A 24 -0.73 7.77 -0.61
C ILE A 24 0.33 7.20 -1.53
N VAL A 25 -0.08 6.58 -2.63
CA VAL A 25 0.80 5.89 -3.57
C VAL A 25 0.87 6.70 -4.86
N ARG A 26 2.09 7.14 -5.21
CA ARG A 26 2.35 7.96 -6.39
C ARG A 26 2.82 7.07 -7.54
N LEU A 27 1.87 6.60 -8.33
CA LEU A 27 2.15 5.85 -9.56
C LEU A 27 2.56 6.84 -10.67
N PRO A 28 3.29 6.37 -11.71
CA PRO A 28 3.66 7.21 -12.84
C PRO A 28 2.44 7.81 -13.58
N GLU A 29 1.32 7.07 -13.62
CA GLU A 29 0.11 7.48 -14.33
C GLU A 29 -0.85 8.32 -13.47
N LYS A 30 -0.87 8.09 -12.15
CA LYS A 30 -1.78 8.76 -11.21
C LYS A 30 -1.32 8.62 -9.76
N THR A 31 -1.82 9.49 -8.88
CA THR A 31 -1.72 9.26 -7.44
C THR A 31 -3.00 8.59 -6.95
N ILE A 32 -2.86 7.55 -6.13
CA ILE A 32 -3.97 6.84 -5.52
C ILE A 32 -3.86 6.91 -4.00
N HIS A 33 -4.99 6.97 -3.31
CA HIS A 33 -5.05 6.81 -1.87
C HIS A 33 -5.46 5.37 -1.58
N LEU A 34 -4.56 4.61 -0.98
CA LEU A 34 -4.73 3.22 -0.66
C LEU A 34 -5.10 3.08 0.82
N GLN A 35 -6.19 2.37 1.10
CA GLN A 35 -6.66 2.06 2.43
C GLN A 35 -6.52 0.58 2.70
N LYS A 36 -5.85 0.24 3.81
CA LYS A 36 -5.81 -1.10 4.36
C LYS A 36 -7.06 -1.31 5.22
N ARG A 37 -7.80 -2.38 4.97
CA ARG A 37 -8.89 -2.82 5.85
C ARG A 37 -8.67 -4.29 6.17
N GLN A 38 -8.82 -4.64 7.45
CA GLN A 38 -8.75 -6.02 7.86
C GLN A 38 -10.16 -6.61 7.88
N ASP A 39 -10.36 -7.76 7.26
CA ASP A 39 -11.61 -8.51 7.39
C ASP A 39 -11.70 -9.25 8.74
N ASN A 40 -12.85 -9.88 8.97
CA ASN A 40 -13.16 -10.57 10.21
C ASN A 40 -12.37 -11.89 10.39
N GLU A 41 -11.64 -12.33 9.37
CA GLU A 41 -10.74 -13.49 9.39
C GLU A 41 -9.27 -13.05 9.62
N GLY A 42 -9.03 -11.73 9.65
CA GLY A 42 -7.71 -11.15 9.91
C GLY A 42 -6.87 -10.93 8.66
N ALA A 43 -7.41 -11.15 7.45
CA ALA A 43 -6.68 -10.86 6.23
C ALA A 43 -6.72 -9.36 5.90
N ASN A 44 -5.67 -8.87 5.24
CA ASN A 44 -5.56 -7.47 4.85
C ASN A 44 -6.07 -7.31 3.42
N HIS A 45 -7.03 -6.41 3.26
CA HIS A 45 -7.57 -6.01 1.97
C HIS A 45 -7.21 -4.56 1.65
N TRP A 46 -6.96 -4.31 0.38
CA TRP A 46 -6.39 -3.05 -0.08
C TRP A 46 -7.32 -2.37 -1.08
N PHE A 47 -7.86 -1.22 -0.69
CA PHE A 47 -8.86 -0.47 -1.45
C PHE A 47 -8.34 0.90 -1.86
N GLU A 48 -8.71 1.36 -3.06
CA GLU A 48 -8.55 2.77 -3.41
C GLU A 48 -9.63 3.60 -2.69
N GLU A 49 -9.28 4.76 -2.15
CA GLU A 49 -10.23 5.66 -1.48
C GLU A 49 -11.39 5.99 -2.40
N GLY A 50 -12.62 5.82 -1.88
CA GLY A 50 -13.84 6.01 -2.66
C GLY A 50 -14.21 4.83 -3.57
N LYS A 51 -13.45 3.72 -3.54
CA LYS A 51 -13.84 2.46 -4.16
C LYS A 51 -14.19 1.41 -3.13
N ASP A 52 -15.25 0.66 -3.44
CA ASP A 52 -15.76 -0.40 -2.56
C ASP A 52 -15.11 -1.77 -2.81
N ASN A 53 -14.34 -1.91 -3.89
CA ASN A 53 -13.74 -3.18 -4.29
C ASN A 53 -12.22 -3.10 -4.38
N GLU A 54 -11.58 -4.15 -3.90
CA GLU A 54 -10.18 -4.43 -4.19
C GLU A 54 -10.02 -4.71 -5.68
N THR A 55 -8.95 -4.16 -6.24
CA THR A 55 -8.54 -4.41 -7.63
C THR A 55 -7.21 -5.14 -7.62
N PRO A 56 -6.85 -5.85 -8.71
CA PRO A 56 -5.54 -6.49 -8.80
C PRO A 56 -4.39 -5.50 -8.56
N GLN A 57 -4.55 -4.26 -9.04
CA GLN A 57 -3.58 -3.18 -8.83
C GLN A 57 -3.43 -2.81 -7.35
N THR A 58 -4.54 -2.61 -6.63
CA THR A 58 -4.49 -2.21 -5.21
C THR A 58 -3.97 -3.34 -4.31
N ALA A 59 -4.31 -4.59 -4.62
CA ALA A 59 -3.77 -5.78 -3.94
C ALA A 59 -2.26 -5.93 -4.12
N GLU A 60 -1.76 -5.74 -5.35
CA GLU A 60 -0.33 -5.82 -5.66
C GLU A 60 0.47 -4.73 -4.93
N ILE A 61 -0.04 -3.49 -4.96
CA ILE A 61 0.56 -2.36 -4.24
C ILE A 61 0.57 -2.61 -2.74
N GLY A 62 -0.56 -3.08 -2.18
CA GLY A 62 -0.68 -3.43 -0.77
C GLY A 62 0.34 -4.46 -0.32
N THR A 63 0.46 -5.55 -1.08
CA THR A 63 1.45 -6.62 -0.83
C THR A 63 2.89 -6.08 -0.83
N ALA A 64 3.21 -5.19 -1.76
CA ALA A 64 4.54 -4.57 -1.84
C ALA A 64 4.82 -3.65 -0.64
N ILE A 65 3.82 -2.90 -0.16
CA ILE A 65 3.89 -2.11 1.07
C ILE A 65 4.12 -3.02 2.29
N GLU A 66 3.37 -4.10 2.43
CA GLU A 66 3.52 -5.04 3.55
C GLU A 66 4.88 -5.70 3.55
N THR A 67 5.37 -6.11 2.38
CA THR A 67 6.70 -6.69 2.22
C THR A 67 7.79 -5.70 2.66
N TRP A 68 7.65 -4.43 2.30
CA TRP A 68 8.58 -3.39 2.72
C TRP A 68 8.53 -3.17 4.24
N LEU A 69 7.33 -3.03 4.81
CA LEU A 69 7.14 -2.81 6.25
C LEU A 69 7.64 -4.01 7.08
N ALA A 70 7.41 -5.23 6.61
CA ALA A 70 7.91 -6.44 7.27
C ALA A 70 9.45 -6.50 7.26
N LYS A 71 10.07 -6.05 6.16
CA LYS A 71 11.53 -5.98 6.04
C LYS A 71 12.12 -4.88 6.91
N ASP A 72 11.50 -3.70 6.96
CA ASP A 72 11.89 -2.58 7.83
C ASP A 72 11.79 -2.97 9.31
N SER A 73 10.71 -3.67 9.69
CA SER A 73 10.51 -4.14 11.06
C SER A 73 11.47 -5.27 11.48
N ALA A 74 12.09 -5.98 10.53
CA ALA A 74 13.03 -7.06 10.80
C ALA A 74 14.49 -6.57 10.96
N ASP A 75 14.76 -5.32 10.59
CA ASP A 75 16.09 -4.68 10.67
C ASP A 75 16.20 -3.70 11.86
N ALA A 76 15.16 -3.60 12.69
CA ALA A 76 15.06 -2.68 13.85
C ALA A 76 15.45 -3.33 15.19
#